data_AF-A0A7Z2XAW8-F1
#
_entry.id   AF-A0A7Z2XAW8-F1
#
_cell.length_a   1.000
_cell.length_b   1.000
_cell.length_c   1.000
_cell.angle_alpha   90.00
_cell.angle_beta   90.00
_cell.angle_gamma   90.00
#
_symmetry.space_group_name_H-M   'P 1'
#
loop_
_entity.id
_entity.type
_entity.pdbx_description
1 polymer ?
#
loop_
_entity_poly.entity_id
_entity_poly.type
_entity_poly.pdbx_seq_one_letter_code
_entity_poly.pdbx_strand_id
1 'polypeptide(L)' 'MRHEDVIPPLLKALNENQLALAAAIEELAKWVGDRGSVDTVTNVYGALETLTHNQAFIDLSIALMMEPD' A
#
# COMPACT_ATOMS: atom_id res chain seq x y z
N MET A 1 5.45 24.48 -13.45
CA MET A 1 5.07 23.10 -13.08
C MET A 1 3.57 23.09 -12.98
N ARG A 2 2.89 22.34 -13.84
CA ARG A 2 1.44 22.17 -13.78
C ARG A 2 1.11 21.14 -12.71
N HIS A 3 -0.11 21.17 -12.18
CA HIS A 3 -0.56 20.16 -11.22
C HIS A 3 -0.47 18.75 -11.82
N GLU A 4 -0.74 18.61 -13.11
CA GLU A 4 -0.59 17.37 -13.89
C GLU A 4 0.83 16.78 -13.81
N ASP A 5 1.87 17.62 -13.75
CA ASP A 5 3.27 17.18 -13.76
C ASP A 5 3.71 16.62 -12.40
N VAL A 6 2.95 16.88 -11.32
CA VAL A 6 3.30 16.47 -9.94
C VAL A 6 2.38 15.40 -9.35
N ILE A 7 1.18 15.22 -9.91
CA ILE A 7 0.21 14.25 -9.41
C ILE A 7 0.75 12.81 -9.52
N PRO A 8 1.23 12.32 -10.69
CA PRO A 8 1.73 10.94 -10.78
C PRO A 8 2.95 10.66 -9.87
N PRO A 9 3.98 11.52 -9.81
CA PRO A 9 5.09 11.33 -8.87
C PRO A 9 4.67 11.35 -7.40
N LEU A 10 3.72 12.22 -7.02
CA LEU A 10 3.20 12.27 -5.65
C LEU A 10 2.44 11.00 -5.30
N LEU A 11 1.57 10.52 -6.19
CA LEU A 11 0.83 9.27 -5.98
C LEU A 11 1.78 8.06 -5.90
N LYS A 12 2.85 8.04 -6.71
CA LYS A 12 3.89 7.01 -6.63
C LYS A 12 4.57 6.99 -5.26
N ALA A 13 4.97 8.16 -4.75
CA ALA A 13 5.56 8.26 -3.41
C ALA A 13 4.60 7.82 -2.30
N LEU A 14 3.31 8.16 -2.42
CA LEU A 14 2.28 7.68 -1.49
C LEU A 14 2.07 6.16 -1.59
N ASN A 15 2.15 5.58 -2.79
CA ASN A 15 2.04 4.13 -2.98
C ASN A 15 3.25 3.39 -2.37
N GLU A 16 4.46 3.95 -2.52
CA GLU A 16 5.68 3.43 -1.89
C GLU A 16 5.60 3.50 -0.35
N ASN A 17 5.05 4.58 0.21
CA ASN A 17 4.79 4.67 1.64
C ASN A 17 3.80 3.60 2.11
N GLN A 18 2.74 3.31 1.35
CA GLN A 18 1.81 2.23 1.68
C GLN A 18 2.49 0.86 1.70
N LEU A 19 3.38 0.58 0.73
CA LEU A 19 4.15 -0.66 0.70
C LEU A 19 5.04 -0.81 1.94
N ALA A 20 5.77 0.26 2.29
CA ALA A 20 6.65 0.26 3.44
C ALA A 20 5.88 0.05 4.76
N LEU A 21 4.71 0.69 4.89
CA LEU A 21 3.83 0.50 6.04
C LEU A 21 3.26 -0.93 6.09
N ALA A 22 2.85 -1.49 4.96
CA ALA A 22 2.35 -2.86 4.89
C ALA A 22 3.42 -3.86 5.36
N ALA A 23 4.66 -3.71 4.88
CA ALA A 23 5.78 -4.56 5.31
C ALA A 23 6.06 -4.44 6.82
N ALA A 24 6.12 -3.22 7.35
CA ALA A 24 6.35 -3.00 8.78
C ALA A 24 5.22 -3.59 9.64
N ILE A 25 3.96 -3.45 9.20
CA ILE A 25 2.80 -4.01 9.88
C ILE A 25 2.81 -5.54 9.83
N GLU A 26 3.19 -6.15 8.71
CA GLU A 26 3.32 -7.60 8.55
C GLU A 26 4.39 -8.18 9.51
N GLU A 27 5.54 -7.50 9.63
CA GLU A 27 6.59 -7.90 10.60
C GLU A 27 6.09 -7.82 12.05
N LEU A 28 5.38 -6.75 12.42
CA LEU A 28 4.79 -6.62 13.75
C LEU A 28 3.72 -7.68 14.00
N ALA A 29 2.89 -7.99 13.00
CA ALA A 29 1.88 -9.04 13.12
C ALA A 29 2.51 -10.41 13.34
N LYS A 30 3.60 -10.73 12.63
CA LYS A 30 4.38 -11.97 12.88
C LYS A 30 4.87 -12.03 14.33
N TRP A 31 5.48 -10.95 14.83
CA TRP A 31 5.98 -10.87 16.20
C TRP A 31 4.89 -11.03 17.28
N VAL A 32 3.70 -10.45 17.06
CA VAL A 32 2.54 -10.60 17.93
C VAL A 32 1.93 -12.01 17.80
N GLY A 33 1.91 -12.57 16.60
CA GLY A 33 1.44 -13.92 16.29
C GLY A 33 2.23 -15.02 16.99
N ASP A 34 3.56 -14.90 17.02
CA ASP A 34 4.47 -15.82 17.73
C ASP A 34 4.17 -15.88 19.25
N ARG A 35 3.40 -14.92 19.78
CA ARG A 35 2.96 -14.84 21.18
C ARG A 35 1.51 -15.31 21.40
N GLY A 36 0.89 -15.89 20.38
CA GLY A 36 -0.43 -16.53 20.46
C GLY A 36 -1.61 -15.61 20.13
N SER A 37 -1.38 -14.38 19.66
CA SER A 37 -2.44 -13.43 19.30
C SER A 37 -2.96 -13.66 17.87
N VAL A 38 -3.55 -14.84 17.63
CA VAL A 38 -4.02 -15.30 16.31
C VAL A 38 -5.11 -14.40 15.71
N ASP A 39 -6.04 -13.91 16.52
CA ASP A 39 -7.11 -13.01 16.05
C ASP A 39 -6.55 -11.67 15.56
N THR A 40 -5.54 -11.13 16.27
CA THR A 40 -4.85 -9.90 15.87
C THR A 40 -4.16 -10.09 14.52
N VAL A 41 -3.47 -11.22 14.33
CA VAL A 41 -2.82 -11.56 13.06
C VAL A 41 -3.83 -11.64 11.92
N THR A 42 -4.96 -12.30 12.15
CA THR A 42 -6.04 -12.43 11.16
C THR A 42 -6.60 -11.07 10.73
N ASN A 43 -6.87 -10.19 11.70
CA ASN A 43 -7.35 -8.84 11.43
C ASN A 43 -6.33 -8.00 10.66
N VAL A 44 -5.03 -8.13 10.99
CA VAL A 44 -3.96 -7.45 10.27
C VAL A 44 -3.89 -7.93 8.83
N TYR A 45 -3.93 -9.24 8.56
CA TYR A 45 -3.89 -9.75 7.19
C TYR A 45 -5.07 -9.26 6.35
N GLY A 46 -6.29 -9.20 6.90
CA GLY A 46 -7.43 -8.60 6.19
C GLY A 46 -7.23 -7.11 5.86
N ALA A 47 -6.59 -6.36 6.75
CA ALA A 47 -6.21 -4.97 6.46
C ALA A 47 -5.10 -4.87 5.39
N LEU A 48 -4.11 -5.75 5.44
CA LEU A 48 -3.03 -5.82 4.44
C LEU A 48 -3.57 -6.20 3.04
N GLU A 49 -4.57 -7.05 2.95
CA GLU A 49 -5.28 -7.35 1.69
C GLU A 49 -5.92 -6.08 1.10
N THR A 50 -6.55 -5.27 1.94
CA THR A 50 -7.14 -3.98 1.52
C THR A 50 -6.05 -3.02 1.01
N LEU A 51 -4.92 -2.92 1.71
CA LEU A 51 -3.78 -2.11 1.25
C LEU A 51 -3.22 -2.61 -0.08
N THR A 52 -3.10 -3.93 -0.25
CA THR A 52 -2.62 -4.55 -1.49
C THR A 52 -3.54 -4.24 -2.68
N HIS A 53 -4.86 -4.33 -2.46
CA HIS A 53 -5.85 -3.98 -3.48
C HIS A 53 -5.74 -2.49 -3.89
N ASN A 54 -5.61 -1.60 -2.90
CA ASN A 54 -5.48 -0.17 -3.15
C ASN A 54 -4.18 0.18 -3.87
N GLN A 55 -3.07 -0.49 -3.51
CA GLN A 55 -1.79 -0.33 -4.19
C GLN A 55 -1.89 -0.66 -5.67
N ALA A 56 -2.49 -1.82 -6.01
CA ALA A 56 -2.69 -2.20 -7.41
C ALA A 56 -3.55 -1.18 -8.17
N PHE A 57 -4.59 -0.64 -7.53
CA PHE A 57 -5.44 0.39 -8.12
C PHE A 57 -4.70 1.71 -8.35
N ILE A 58 -3.84 2.12 -7.41
CA ILE A 58 -3.01 3.34 -7.54
C ILE A 58 -2.00 3.18 -8.67
N ASP A 59 -1.32 2.03 -8.78
CA ASP A 59 -0.37 1.77 -9.87
C ASP A 59 -1.05 1.83 -11.24
N LEU A 60 -2.23 1.21 -11.38
CA LEU A 60 -3.04 1.31 -12.60
C LEU A 60 -3.43 2.76 -12.90
N SER A 61 -3.87 3.51 -11.90
CA SER A 61 -4.29 4.90 -12.07
C SER A 61 -3.11 5.79 -12.51
N ILE A 62 -1.92 5.59 -11.95
CA ILE A 62 -0.70 6.30 -12.36
C ILE A 62 -0.35 5.95 -13.80
N ALA A 63 -0.43 4.68 -14.19
CA ALA A 63 -0.16 4.25 -15.56
C ALA A 63 -1.08 4.94 -16.56
N LEU A 64 -2.40 4.95 -16.29
CA LEU A 64 -3.40 5.63 -17.13
C LEU A 64 -3.16 7.14 -17.21
N MET A 65 -2.73 7.81 -16.14
CA MET A 65 -2.42 9.24 -16.16
C MET A 65 -1.17 9.59 -16.98
N MET A 66 -0.28 8.62 -17.23
CA MET A 66 0.95 8.81 -17.99
C MET A 66 0.86 8.26 -19.42
N GLU A 67 -0.27 7.66 -19.82
CA GLU A 67 -0.50 7.29 -21.21
C GLU A 67 -0.52 8.55 -22.08
N PRO A 68 0.28 8.61 -23.16
CA PRO A 68 0.18 9.69 -24.12
C PRO A 68 -1.16 9.62 -24.86
N ASP A 69 -1.74 10.79 -25.16
CA ASP A 69 -2.92 10.93 -26.02
C ASP A 69 -2.74 10.27 -27.40
#